data_AF-A0A0L0V963-F1
#
_entry.id   AF-A0A0L0V963-F1
#
_cell.length_a   1.000
_cell.length_b   1.000
_cell.length_c   1.000
_cell.angle_alpha   90.00
_cell.angle_beta   90.00
_cell.angle_gamma   90.00
#
_symmetry.space_group_name_H-M   'P 1'
#
loop_
_entity.id
_entity.type
_entity.pdbx_description
1 polymer ?
#
loop_
_entity_poly.entity_id
_entity_poly.type
_entity_poly.pdbx_seq_one_letter_code
_entity_poly.pdbx_strand_id
1 'polypeptide(L)'
;MRREGFCAGFRYDLAVRANDFQCEFVRGDTTIFPDVSKYREDIALKTLAEARQNEEIGFIDNPYIPGGRKDNFNPHTGIEKTHYGRDEHGDTRPRGSNRPEQQTVQDKYKNDH
;
A
#
# COMPACT_ATOMS: atom_id res chain seq x y z
N MET A 1 12.28 8.50 -9.17
CA MET A 1 12.31 7.31 -8.27
C MET A 1 13.72 7.11 -7.78
N ARG A 2 13.94 6.69 -6.53
CA ARG A 2 15.29 6.33 -6.10
C ARG A 2 15.79 5.19 -6.98
N ARG A 3 17.08 5.19 -7.29
CA ARG A 3 17.73 4.20 -8.19
C ARG A 3 17.48 2.74 -7.76
N GLU A 4 17.11 2.53 -6.50
CA GLU A 4 16.98 1.20 -5.89
C GLU A 4 15.54 0.63 -5.96
N GLY A 5 14.59 1.39 -6.51
CA GLY A 5 13.22 0.93 -6.77
C GLY A 5 12.14 1.58 -5.90
N PHE A 6 10.89 1.25 -6.21
CA PHE A 6 9.67 1.74 -5.57
C PHE A 6 9.67 1.47 -4.07
N CYS A 7 9.90 0.23 -3.64
CA CYS A 7 9.77 -0.16 -2.24
C CYS A 7 10.77 0.56 -1.32
N ALA A 8 12.04 0.70 -1.74
CA ALA A 8 13.03 1.48 -1.01
C ALA A 8 12.60 2.95 -0.91
N GLY A 9 12.14 3.52 -2.03
CA GLY A 9 11.55 4.85 -2.13
C GLY A 9 10.43 5.07 -1.11
N PHE A 10 9.38 4.29 -1.25
CA PHE A 10 8.15 4.37 -0.48
C PHE A 10 8.39 4.18 1.02
N ARG A 11 9.21 3.20 1.44
CA ARG A 11 9.49 2.93 2.86
C ARG A 11 10.18 4.11 3.55
N TYR A 12 11.14 4.75 2.88
CA TYR A 12 11.79 5.94 3.43
C TYR A 12 10.80 7.10 3.58
N ASP A 13 9.95 7.34 2.58
CA ASP A 13 8.98 8.42 2.65
C ASP A 13 8.02 8.21 3.83
N LEU A 14 7.65 6.94 4.09
CA LEU A 14 6.84 6.56 5.24
C LEU A 14 7.61 6.74 6.55
N ALA A 15 8.86 6.29 6.62
CA ALA A 15 9.71 6.41 7.82
C ALA A 15 10.03 7.87 8.17
N VAL A 16 10.29 8.72 7.18
CA VAL A 16 10.53 10.15 7.37
C VAL A 16 9.31 10.82 8.01
N ARG A 17 8.12 10.52 7.49
CA ARG A 17 6.85 11.08 8.00
C ARG A 17 6.47 10.50 9.35
N ALA A 18 6.61 9.19 9.55
CA ALA A 18 6.32 8.55 10.82
C ALA A 18 7.19 9.11 11.95
N ASN A 19 8.49 9.33 11.69
CA ASN A 19 9.38 9.96 12.65
C ASN A 19 8.96 11.40 12.99
N ASP A 20 8.48 12.17 12.00
CA ASP A 20 7.99 13.53 12.23
C ASP A 20 6.81 13.54 13.21
N PHE A 21 5.87 12.61 13.07
CA PHE A 21 4.72 12.49 13.97
C PHE A 21 5.03 11.86 15.34
N GLN A 22 6.18 11.21 15.50
CA GLN A 22 6.58 10.55 16.76
C GLN A 22 7.44 11.43 17.67
N CYS A 23 8.04 12.50 17.15
CA CYS A 23 8.91 13.37 17.95
C CYS A 23 8.09 14.20 18.94
N GLU A 24 8.52 14.25 20.20
CA GLU A 24 7.99 15.20 21.16
C GLU A 24 8.46 16.61 20.76
N PHE A 25 7.50 17.44 20.33
CA PHE A 25 7.76 18.64 19.55
C PHE A 25 8.35 19.80 20.35
N VAL A 26 8.53 19.66 21.66
CA VAL A 26 8.87 20.76 22.56
C VAL A 26 10.11 20.39 23.38
N ARG A 27 11.17 21.17 23.23
CA ARG A 27 12.36 21.09 24.10
C ARG A 27 12.54 22.45 24.79
N GLY A 28 12.07 22.55 26.03
CA GLY A 28 11.96 23.85 26.71
C GLY A 28 10.86 24.70 26.08
N ASP A 29 11.16 25.95 25.71
CA ASP A 29 10.19 26.86 25.06
C ASP A 29 10.28 26.84 23.51
N THR A 30 11.07 25.93 22.94
CA THR A 30 11.30 25.87 21.49
C THR A 30 10.61 24.66 20.88
N THR A 31 9.79 24.91 19.85
CA THR A 31 9.22 23.85 19.04
C THR A 31 10.24 23.39 17.99
N ILE A 32 10.59 22.10 17.98
CA ILE A 32 11.58 21.54 17.05
C ILE A 32 10.86 20.57 16.14
N PHE A 33 10.57 21.01 14.91
CA PHE A 33 10.02 20.13 13.87
C PHE A 33 11.16 19.53 13.04
N PRO A 34 11.19 18.20 12.89
CA PRO A 34 12.01 17.54 11.88
C PRO A 34 11.68 18.07 10.48
N ASP A 35 12.68 18.61 9.79
CA ASP A 35 12.50 19.07 8.41
C ASP A 35 12.45 17.87 7.45
N VAL A 36 11.24 17.47 7.07
CA VAL A 36 10.98 16.33 6.16
C VAL A 36 11.43 16.58 4.72
N SER A 37 11.74 17.83 4.35
CA SER A 37 12.31 18.15 3.03
C SER A 37 13.78 17.75 2.92
N LYS A 38 14.46 17.58 4.05
CA LYS A 38 15.87 17.19 4.09
C LYS A 38 16.04 15.70 3.93
N TYR A 39 17.02 15.33 3.11
CA TYR A 39 17.41 13.94 2.95
C TYR A 39 18.11 13.42 4.22
N ARG A 40 17.67 12.25 4.70
CA ARG A 40 18.17 11.57 5.89
C ARG A 40 18.83 10.26 5.50
N GLU A 41 20.15 10.27 5.38
CA GLU A 41 20.92 9.13 4.88
C GLU A 41 20.74 7.87 5.74
N ASP A 42 20.65 8.02 7.07
CA ASP A 42 20.39 6.94 8.02
C ASP A 42 19.09 6.19 7.72
N ILE A 43 17.99 6.92 7.48
CA ILE A 43 16.69 6.35 7.13
C ILE A 43 16.76 5.70 5.74
N ALA A 44 17.47 6.33 4.80
CA ALA A 44 17.61 5.80 3.45
C ALA A 44 18.35 4.47 3.45
N LEU A 45 19.47 4.37 4.17
CA LEU A 45 20.24 3.13 4.32
C LEU A 45 19.41 2.03 4.98
N LYS A 46 18.67 2.35 6.06
CA LYS A 46 17.83 1.38 6.77
C LYS A 46 16.73 0.83 5.87
N THR A 47 15.94 1.72 5.27
CA THR A 47 14.81 1.32 4.41
C THR A 47 15.26 0.62 3.13
N LEU A 48 16.47 0.94 2.66
CA LEU A 48 17.09 0.19 1.58
C LEU A 48 17.50 -1.21 2.00
N ALA A 49 18.13 -1.37 3.16
CA ALA A 49 18.50 -2.67 3.70
C ALA A 49 17.27 -3.57 3.88
N GLU A 50 16.17 -3.02 4.38
CA GLU A 50 14.87 -3.73 4.48
C GLU A 50 14.34 -4.14 3.10
N ALA A 51 14.40 -3.26 2.10
CA ALA A 51 14.01 -3.61 0.73
C ALA A 51 14.91 -4.70 0.12
N ARG A 52 16.21 -4.72 0.44
CA ARG A 52 17.13 -5.80 0.05
C ARG A 52 16.77 -7.13 0.72
N GLN A 53 16.53 -7.10 2.03
CA GLN A 53 16.14 -8.27 2.81
C GLN A 53 14.85 -8.91 2.29
N ASN A 54 13.90 -8.08 1.84
CA ASN A 54 12.63 -8.56 1.30
C ASN A 54 12.69 -8.84 -0.22
N GLU A 55 13.87 -8.83 -0.85
CA GLU A 55 14.06 -9.04 -2.29
C GLU A 55 13.20 -8.09 -3.16
N GLU A 56 13.08 -6.84 -2.73
CA GLU A 56 12.23 -5.81 -3.32
C GLU A 56 12.98 -4.69 -4.02
N ILE A 57 14.24 -4.94 -4.34
CA ILE A 57 15.07 -4.03 -5.11
C ILE A 57 14.70 -4.12 -6.59
N GLY A 58 14.64 -2.95 -7.24
CA GLY A 58 14.41 -2.86 -8.68
C GLY A 58 12.95 -2.98 -9.13
N PHE A 59 11.99 -3.14 -8.21
CA PHE A 59 10.58 -2.96 -8.58
C PHE A 59 10.33 -1.50 -8.98
N ILE A 60 9.81 -1.28 -10.18
CA ILE A 60 9.51 0.06 -10.69
C ILE A 60 8.21 0.59 -10.08
N ASP A 61 7.22 -0.30 -9.94
CA ASP A 61 5.89 0.00 -9.39
C ASP A 61 5.65 -0.79 -8.10
N ASN A 62 4.52 -0.51 -7.43
CA ASN A 62 4.13 -1.20 -6.21
C ASN A 62 3.89 -2.70 -6.47
N PRO A 63 4.71 -3.62 -5.91
CA PRO A 63 4.56 -5.05 -6.15
C PRO A 63 3.36 -5.66 -5.39
N TYR A 64 2.78 -4.95 -4.43
CA TYR A 64 1.70 -5.43 -3.56
C TYR A 64 0.29 -5.03 -4.04
N ILE A 65 0.15 -4.48 -5.24
CA ILE A 65 -1.17 -4.25 -5.83
C ILE A 65 -1.89 -5.58 -6.08
N PRO A 66 -3.24 -5.61 -6.10
CA PRO A 66 -3.97 -6.80 -6.52
C PRO A 66 -3.49 -7.32 -7.88
N GLY A 67 -3.16 -8.61 -7.97
CA GLY A 67 -2.55 -9.23 -9.15
C GLY A 67 -1.06 -8.90 -9.38
N GLY A 68 -0.44 -8.15 -8.48
CA GLY A 68 0.99 -7.83 -8.49
C GLY A 68 1.88 -8.99 -8.04
N ARG A 69 3.19 -8.85 -8.27
CA ARG A 69 4.18 -9.92 -7.98
C ARG A 69 4.25 -10.33 -6.51
N LYS A 70 3.83 -9.46 -5.60
CA LYS A 70 3.80 -9.70 -4.14
C LYS A 70 2.40 -9.46 -3.55
N ASP A 71 1.33 -9.62 -4.33
CA ASP A 71 -0.06 -9.46 -3.84
C ASP A 71 -0.36 -10.32 -2.59
N ASN A 72 0.13 -11.56 -2.60
CA ASN A 72 -0.04 -12.49 -1.48
C ASN A 72 0.92 -12.23 -0.31
N PHE A 73 1.73 -11.18 -0.33
CA PHE A 73 2.68 -10.87 0.75
C PHE A 73 2.17 -9.70 1.59
N ASN A 74 2.48 -9.72 2.87
CA ASN A 74 2.25 -8.58 3.75
C ASN A 74 3.26 -7.47 3.42
N PRO A 75 2.81 -6.26 3.06
CA PRO A 75 3.70 -5.16 2.64
C PRO A 75 4.58 -4.60 3.77
N HIS A 76 4.17 -4.81 5.02
CA HIS A 76 4.93 -4.38 6.18
C HIS A 76 6.02 -5.38 6.54
N THR A 77 5.68 -6.67 6.61
CA THR A 77 6.64 -7.70 7.07
C THR A 77 7.42 -8.36 5.94
N GLY A 78 6.96 -8.25 4.69
CA GLY A 78 7.53 -8.98 3.56
C GLY A 78 7.25 -10.49 3.57
N ILE A 79 6.45 -10.98 4.51
CA ILE A 79 6.12 -12.39 4.69
C ILE A 79 4.88 -12.73 3.87
N GLU A 80 4.85 -13.92 3.27
CA GLU A 80 3.66 -14.42 2.58
C GLU A 80 2.48 -14.52 3.57
N LYS A 81 1.33 -14.00 3.16
CA LYS A 81 0.09 -14.10 3.93
C LYS A 81 -0.25 -15.58 4.03
N THR A 82 -0.33 -16.11 5.25
CA THR A 82 -0.81 -17.47 5.46
C THR A 82 -2.26 -17.54 5.00
N HIS A 83 -2.49 -18.20 3.87
CA HIS A 83 -3.84 -18.58 3.47
C HIS A 83 -4.32 -19.70 4.39
N TYR A 84 -4.82 -19.35 5.58
CA TYR A 84 -5.72 -20.26 6.28
C TYR A 84 -7.04 -20.25 5.50
N GLY A 85 -7.25 -21.29 4.70
CA GLY A 85 -8.50 -21.53 3.98
C GLY A 85 -8.69 -20.63 2.78
N ARG A 86 -8.07 -20.98 1.65
CA ARG A 86 -8.86 -20.93 0.41
C ARG A 86 -9.87 -22.06 0.59
N ASP A 87 -11.06 -21.74 1.09
CA ASP A 87 -12.19 -22.63 0.89
C ASP A 87 -12.28 -22.81 -0.62
N GLU A 88 -11.89 -23.99 -1.08
CA GLU A 88 -12.25 -24.53 -2.37
C GLU A 88 -13.78 -24.61 -2.38
N HIS A 89 -14.44 -23.48 -2.67
CA HIS A 89 -15.79 -23.51 -3.17
C HIS A 89 -15.69 -24.02 -4.62
N GLY A 90 -15.59 -25.35 -4.72
CA GLY A 90 -15.85 -26.09 -5.95
C GLY A 90 -17.26 -25.76 -6.38
N ASP A 91 -17.38 -24.81 -7.31
CA ASP A 91 -18.66 -24.40 -7.87
C ASP A 91 -19.08 -25.43 -8.93
N THR A 92 -19.38 -26.65 -8.47
CA THR A 92 -20.19 -27.61 -9.23
C THR A 92 -21.59 -27.02 -9.36
N ARG A 93 -21.79 -26.28 -10.46
CA ARG A 93 -23.08 -25.79 -10.93
C ARG A 93 -24.12 -26.91 -10.97
N PRO A 94 -25.30 -26.76 -10.33
CA PRO A 94 -26.53 -27.34 -10.83
C PRO A 94 -27.24 -26.28 -11.68
N ARG A 95 -27.42 -26.64 -12.95
CA ARG A 95 -28.29 -26.00 -13.95
C ARG A 95 -29.69 -25.74 -13.37
N GLY A 96 -30.07 -24.47 -13.23
CA GLY A 96 -31.43 -24.08 -12.82
C GLY A 96 -31.75 -22.67 -13.32
N SER A 97 -32.55 -22.59 -14.37
CA SER A 97 -33.06 -21.37 -14.98
C SER A 97 -33.84 -20.51 -13.98
N ASN A 98 -33.59 -19.19 -13.96
CA ASN A 98 -34.60 -18.12 -13.98
C ASN A 98 -33.93 -16.74 -13.97
N ARG A 99 -34.17 -15.98 -15.04
CA ARG A 99 -33.72 -14.60 -15.27
C ARG A 99 -34.90 -13.66 -15.05
N PRO A 100 -34.69 -12.54 -14.35
CA PRO A 100 -35.24 -11.25 -14.79
C PRO A 100 -34.10 -10.23 -14.90
N GLU A 101 -33.69 -9.86 -16.11
CA GLU A 101 -33.99 -8.56 -16.75
C GLU A 101 -33.51 -7.33 -15.95
N GLN A 102 -32.42 -6.77 -16.48
CA GLN A 102 -31.83 -5.48 -16.14
C GLN A 102 -32.79 -4.35 -16.54
N GLN A 103 -33.01 -3.40 -15.64
CA GLN A 103 -33.42 -2.05 -16.01
C GLN A 103 -32.38 -1.05 -15.47
N THR A 104 -31.53 -0.62 -16.39
CA THR A 104 -30.77 0.63 -16.33
C THR A 104 -31.73 1.81 -16.40
N VAL A 105 -31.63 2.77 -15.47
CA VAL A 105 -32.05 4.15 -15.72
C VAL A 105 -31.08 5.10 -15.00
N GLN A 106 -30.09 5.59 -15.75
CA GLN A 106 -29.57 6.94 -15.55
C GLN A 106 -30.48 7.92 -16.31
N ASP A 107 -30.42 9.19 -15.93
CA ASP A 107 -31.13 10.36 -16.46
C ASP A 107 -32.49 10.70 -15.82
N LYS A 108 -32.47 11.68 -14.90
CA LYS A 108 -32.91 13.06 -15.19
C LYS A 108 -32.95 13.90 -13.91
N TYR A 109 -31.86 14.63 -13.65
CA TYR A 109 -32.01 15.95 -13.03
C TYR A 109 -32.57 16.88 -14.10
N LYS A 110 -33.79 17.39 -13.90
CA LYS A 110 -34.29 18.61 -14.54
C LYS A 110 -35.52 19.15 -13.79
N ASN A 111 -35.24 20.24 -13.06
CA ASN A 111 -36.00 21.49 -12.92
C ASN A 111 -37.34 21.51 -12.15
N ASP A 112 -37.26 22.19 -11.01
CA ASP A 112 -38.10 23.31 -10.57
C ASP A 112 -39.26 23.72 -11.49
N HIS A 113 -40.49 23.69 -10.96
CA HIS A 113 -41.37 24.84 -10.65
C HIS A 113 -42.65 24.34 -9.97
#